data_AF-A0A4Q0YHD3-F1
#
_entry.id   AF-A0A4Q0YHD3-F1
#
_cell.length_a   1.000
_cell.length_b   1.000
_cell.length_c   1.000
_cell.angle_alpha   90.00
_cell.angle_beta   90.00
_cell.angle_gamma   90.00
#
_symmetry.space_group_name_H-M   'P 1'
#
loop_
_entity.id
_entity.type
_entity.pdbx_description
1 polymer ?
#
loop_
_entity_poly.entity_id
_entity_poly.type
_entity_poly.pdbx_seq_one_letter_code
_entity_poly.pdbx_strand_id
1 'polypeptide(L)'
;MFESIMERKIKQWNEEKNKPGYVPPPPVNSTYGKPLEQEYIDNIEELIIKAGNENNIEKKEAILKKVKNIEIKLLMSYENQGLHLIAQKIQKRIQEFRQKNL
;
A
#
# COMPACT_ATOMS: atom_id res chain seq x y z
N MET A 1 -27.78 21.13 0.88
CA MET A 1 -28.06 20.59 2.24
C MET A 1 -26.89 19.77 2.78
N PHE A 2 -26.20 18.96 1.96
CA PHE A 2 -24.99 18.23 2.38
C PHE A 2 -23.79 19.17 2.61
N GLU A 3 -23.61 20.18 1.76
CA GLU A 3 -22.55 21.19 1.87
C GLU A 3 -22.60 21.96 3.20
N SER A 4 -23.79 22.36 3.66
CA SER A 4 -23.94 23.06 4.95
C SER A 4 -23.64 22.19 6.16
N ILE A 5 -23.84 20.86 6.06
CA ILE A 5 -23.47 19.90 7.11
C ILE A 5 -21.94 19.73 7.16
N MET A 6 -21.29 19.66 6.00
CA MET A 6 -19.84 19.53 5.88
C MET A 6 -19.13 20.78 6.39
N GLU A 7 -19.59 21.96 5.99
CA GLU A 7 -19.06 23.25 6.46
C GLU A 7 -19.15 23.38 7.99
N ARG A 8 -20.28 22.97 8.58
CA ARG A 8 -20.46 23.00 10.03
C ARG A 8 -19.50 22.06 10.76
N LYS A 9 -19.28 20.86 10.24
CA LYS A 9 -18.32 19.89 10.81
C LYS A 9 -16.88 20.36 10.70
N ILE A 10 -16.49 20.97 9.58
CA ILE A 10 -15.15 21.54 9.39
C ILE A 10 -14.92 22.68 10.38
N LYS A 11 -15.92 23.55 10.57
CA LYS A 11 -15.84 24.65 11.52
C LYS A 11 -15.70 24.16 12.97
N GLN A 12 -16.47 23.16 13.37
CA GLN A 12 -16.36 22.54 14.70
C GLN A 12 -14.99 21.88 14.91
N TRP A 13 -14.46 21.17 13.91
CA TRP A 13 -13.14 20.57 13.99
C TRP A 13 -12.02 21.61 14.15
N ASN A 14 -12.10 22.74 13.44
CA ASN A 14 -11.14 23.83 13.59
C ASN A 14 -11.23 24.50 14.97
N GLU A 15 -12.43 24.64 15.53
CA GLU A 15 -12.63 25.18 16.87
C GLU A 15 -12.09 24.25 17.96
N GLU A 16 -12.21 22.94 17.80
CA GLU A 16 -11.70 21.94 18.75
C GLU A 16 -10.17 21.82 18.71
N LYS A 17 -9.56 21.89 17.52
CA LYS A 17 -8.11 21.83 17.33
C LYS A 17 -7.36 23.00 18.01
N ASN A 18 -8.01 24.15 18.13
CA ASN A 18 -7.41 25.37 18.69
C ASN A 18 -7.62 25.53 20.20
N LYS A 19 -8.27 24.56 20.88
CA LYS A 19 -8.46 24.62 22.33
C LYS A 19 -7.19 24.17 23.07
N PRO A 20 -6.82 24.85 24.17
CA PRO A 20 -5.73 24.39 25.02
C PRO A 20 -6.09 23.02 25.61
N GLY A 21 -5.24 22.01 25.38
CA GLY A 21 -5.47 20.62 25.80
C GLY A 21 -5.94 19.67 24.69
N TYR A 22 -6.02 20.14 23.44
CA TYR A 22 -6.27 19.24 22.30
C TYR A 22 -5.12 18.23 22.13
N VAL A 23 -5.44 16.95 22.30
CA VAL A 23 -4.55 15.84 21.93
C VAL A 23 -5.04 15.31 20.59
N PRO A 24 -4.21 15.33 19.53
CA PRO A 24 -4.61 14.74 18.26
C PRO A 24 -4.95 13.26 18.48
N PRO A 25 -6.03 12.73 17.87
CA PRO A 25 -6.32 11.31 17.97
C PRO A 25 -5.11 10.50 17.50
N PRO A 26 -4.82 9.35 18.12
CA PRO A 26 -3.71 8.50 17.70
C PRO A 26 -3.89 8.14 16.21
N PRO A 27 -2.79 8.00 15.45
CA PRO A 27 -2.87 7.63 14.05
C PRO A 27 -3.61 6.31 13.95
N VAL A 28 -4.79 6.36 13.32
CA VAL A 28 -5.52 5.15 12.98
C VAL A 28 -4.70 4.47 11.89
N ASN A 29 -4.32 3.21 12.07
CA ASN A 29 -3.84 2.38 10.96
C ASN A 29 -5.02 2.19 9.99
N SER A 30 -5.27 3.22 9.17
CA SER A 30 -6.38 3.25 8.26
C SER A 30 -6.03 2.38 7.06
N THR A 31 -6.59 1.18 7.01
CA THR A 31 -6.68 0.39 5.78
C THR A 31 -7.68 1.05 4.81
N TYR A 32 -8.65 1.82 5.34
CA TYR A 32 -9.60 2.57 4.54
C TYR A 32 -8.93 3.81 3.93
N GLY A 33 -8.73 3.78 2.60
CA GLY A 33 -8.13 4.87 1.83
C GLY A 33 -6.71 4.59 1.32
N LYS A 34 -6.11 3.44 1.62
CA LYS A 34 -4.88 3.03 0.91
C LYS A 34 -5.23 2.71 -0.55
N PRO A 35 -4.47 3.23 -1.54
CA PRO A 35 -4.61 2.79 -2.92
C PRO A 35 -4.44 1.27 -2.99
N LEU A 36 -5.29 0.60 -3.77
CA LEU A 36 -5.24 -0.86 -3.97
C LEU A 36 -3.83 -1.33 -4.36
N GLU A 37 -3.13 -0.51 -5.13
CA GLU A 37 -1.76 -0.72 -5.57
C GLU A 37 -0.75 -0.76 -4.41
N GLN A 38 -0.98 0.01 -3.34
CA GLN A 38 -0.11 -0.01 -2.17
C GLN A 38 -0.27 -1.33 -1.41
N GLU A 39 -1.48 -1.87 -1.30
CA GLU A 39 -1.70 -3.19 -0.70
C GLU A 39 -1.00 -4.30 -1.50
N TYR A 40 -0.97 -4.20 -2.83
CA TYR A 40 -0.21 -5.14 -3.65
C TYR A 40 1.30 -5.03 -3.42
N ILE A 41 1.85 -3.82 -3.25
CA ILE A 41 3.27 -3.63 -2.95
C ILE A 41 3.60 -4.25 -1.58
N ASP A 42 2.84 -3.92 -0.55
CA ASP A 42 3.05 -4.43 0.82
C ASP A 42 3.01 -5.98 0.82
N ASN A 43 2.03 -6.57 0.14
CA ASN A 43 1.91 -8.03 0.00
C ASN A 43 3.08 -8.66 -0.76
N ILE A 44 3.58 -8.02 -1.81
CA ILE A 44 4.73 -8.51 -2.58
C ILE A 44 5.98 -8.53 -1.70
N GLU A 45 6.26 -7.45 -0.98
CA GLU A 45 7.43 -7.34 -0.10
C GLU A 45 7.38 -8.39 1.02
N GLU A 46 6.23 -8.55 1.67
CA GLU A 46 6.05 -9.59 2.70
C GLU A 46 6.29 -11.01 2.16
N LEU A 47 5.74 -11.33 0.98
CA LEU A 47 5.90 -12.65 0.38
C LEU A 47 7.34 -12.91 -0.06
N ILE A 48 8.07 -11.89 -0.51
CA ILE A 48 9.50 -12.01 -0.84
C ILE A 48 10.32 -12.32 0.42
N ILE A 49 10.07 -11.62 1.53
CA ILE A 49 10.73 -11.90 2.81
C ILE A 49 10.39 -13.32 3.29
N LYS A 50 9.12 -13.74 3.19
CA LYS A 50 8.71 -15.10 3.54
C LYS A 50 9.41 -16.15 2.68
N ALA A 51 9.58 -15.90 1.38
CA ALA A 51 10.33 -16.79 0.49
C ALA A 51 11.84 -16.83 0.78
N GLY A 52 12.43 -15.72 1.26
CA GLY A 52 13.83 -15.66 1.70
C GLY A 52 14.11 -16.53 2.92
N ASN A 53 13.15 -16.60 3.85
CA ASN A 53 13.25 -17.37 5.10
C ASN A 53 12.76 -18.82 4.98
N GLU A 54 12.20 -19.23 3.84
CA GLU A 54 11.65 -20.57 3.64
C GLU A 54 12.74 -21.54 3.17
N ASN A 55 12.96 -22.60 3.97
CA ASN A 55 13.97 -23.63 3.69
C ASN A 55 13.46 -24.72 2.74
N ASN A 56 12.14 -24.87 2.59
CA ASN A 56 11.56 -25.83 1.65
C ASN A 56 11.45 -25.22 0.25
N ILE A 57 12.14 -25.83 -0.72
CA ILE A 57 12.21 -25.36 -2.11
C ILE A 57 10.82 -25.31 -2.76
N GLU A 58 9.98 -26.33 -2.60
CA GLU A 58 8.63 -26.38 -3.20
C GLU A 58 7.74 -25.26 -2.65
N LYS A 59 7.83 -24.99 -1.34
CA LYS A 59 7.09 -23.90 -0.70
C LYS A 59 7.62 -22.53 -1.15
N LYS A 60 8.94 -22.37 -1.25
CA LYS A 60 9.58 -21.15 -1.75
C LYS A 60 9.12 -20.86 -3.17
N GLU A 61 9.12 -21.84 -4.06
CA GLU A 61 8.61 -21.70 -5.43
C GLU A 61 7.12 -21.33 -5.49
N ALA A 62 6.29 -21.97 -4.65
CA ALA A 62 4.87 -21.64 -4.56
C ALA A 62 4.64 -20.19 -4.10
N ILE A 63 5.43 -19.69 -3.15
CA ILE A 63 5.38 -18.29 -2.71
C ILE A 63 5.82 -17.36 -3.84
N LEU A 64 6.92 -17.64 -4.53
CA LEU A 64 7.40 -16.82 -5.64
C LEU A 64 6.41 -16.79 -6.82
N LYS A 65 5.69 -17.88 -7.08
CA LYS A 65 4.60 -17.91 -8.07
C LYS A 65 3.46 -16.97 -7.69
N LYS A 66 3.08 -16.93 -6.40
CA LYS A 66 2.09 -15.97 -5.89
C LYS A 66 2.57 -14.52 -6.03
N VAL A 67 3.84 -14.25 -5.71
CA VAL A 67 4.46 -12.93 -5.89
C VAL A 67 4.33 -12.48 -7.35
N LYS A 68 4.70 -13.34 -8.32
CA LYS A 68 4.62 -13.02 -9.74
C LYS A 68 3.19 -12.70 -10.20
N ASN A 69 2.20 -13.43 -9.69
CA ASN A 69 0.80 -13.18 -10.01
C ASN A 69 0.31 -11.82 -9.48
N ILE A 70 0.73 -11.42 -8.28
CA ILE A 70 0.36 -10.12 -7.70
C ILE A 70 1.08 -8.98 -8.42
N GLU A 71 2.37 -9.17 -8.74
CA GLU A 71 3.16 -8.21 -9.52
C GLU A 71 2.50 -7.93 -10.88
N ILE A 72 2.06 -8.97 -11.61
CA ILE A 72 1.37 -8.78 -12.89
C ILE A 72 0.08 -7.95 -12.72
N LYS A 73 -0.72 -8.21 -11.67
CA LYS A 73 -1.93 -7.43 -11.39
C LYS A 73 -1.62 -5.97 -11.06
N LEU A 74 -0.58 -5.72 -10.27
CA LEU A 74 -0.13 -4.39 -9.92
C LEU A 74 0.32 -3.60 -11.15
N LEU A 75 1.16 -4.21 -12.00
CA LEU A 75 1.62 -3.58 -13.23
C LEU A 75 0.46 -3.29 -14.19
N MET A 76 -0.46 -4.26 -14.38
CA MET A 76 -1.65 -4.03 -15.20
C MET A 76 -2.54 -2.90 -14.65
N SER A 77 -2.66 -2.75 -13.32
CA SER A 77 -3.42 -1.64 -12.74
C SER A 77 -2.87 -0.29 -13.17
N TYR A 78 -1.55 -0.11 -13.05
CA TYR A 78 -0.87 1.12 -13.47
C TYR A 78 -0.94 1.33 -14.99
N GLU A 79 -0.73 0.29 -15.79
CA GLU A 79 -0.82 0.35 -17.26
C GLU A 79 -2.23 0.77 -17.72
N ASN A 80 -3.28 0.20 -17.11
CA ASN A 80 -4.67 0.55 -17.43
C ASN A 80 -5.05 1.98 -17.04
N GLN A 81 -4.35 2.56 -16.07
CA GLN A 81 -4.49 3.96 -15.66
C GLN A 81 -3.62 4.91 -16.51
N GLY A 82 -2.86 4.40 -17.48
CA GLY A 82 -1.91 5.18 -18.29
C GLY A 82 -0.62 5.57 -17.54
N LEU A 83 -0.36 4.96 -16.39
CA LEU A 83 0.76 5.27 -15.49
C LEU A 83 1.99 4.40 -15.78
N HIS A 84 2.37 4.28 -17.06
CA HIS A 84 3.45 3.39 -17.54
C HIS A 84 4.80 3.62 -16.84
N LEU A 85 5.15 4.89 -16.59
CA LEU A 85 6.40 5.23 -15.88
C LEU A 85 6.39 4.75 -14.42
N ILE A 86 5.22 4.74 -13.78
CA ILE A 86 5.07 4.22 -12.41
C ILE A 86 5.19 2.70 -12.43
N ALA A 87 4.54 2.02 -13.38
CA ALA A 87 4.67 0.58 -13.57
C ALA A 87 6.15 0.16 -13.71
N GLN A 88 6.92 0.81 -14.57
CA GLN A 88 8.35 0.53 -14.75
C GLN A 88 9.17 0.78 -13.47
N LYS A 89 8.95 1.90 -12.78
CA LYS A 89 9.65 2.20 -11.52
C LYS A 89 9.34 1.16 -10.44
N ILE A 90 8.08 0.75 -10.32
CA ILE A 90 7.65 -0.25 -9.36
C ILE A 90 8.24 -1.63 -9.69
N GLN A 91 8.26 -2.03 -10.96
CA GLN A 91 8.89 -3.27 -11.40
C GLN A 91 10.38 -3.30 -11.02
N LYS A 92 11.11 -2.21 -11.28
CA LYS A 92 12.53 -2.09 -10.90
C LYS A 92 12.72 -2.18 -9.39
N ARG A 93 11.87 -1.49 -8.60
CA ARG A 93 11.90 -1.56 -7.14
C ARG A 93 11.70 -2.99 -6.63
N ILE A 94 10.70 -3.70 -7.15
CA ILE A 94 10.42 -5.09 -6.76
C ILE A 94 11.61 -5.99 -7.11
N GLN A 95 12.22 -5.80 -8.28
CA GLN A 95 13.40 -6.55 -8.70
C GLN A 95 14.59 -6.32 -7.76
N GLU A 96 14.89 -5.06 -7.43
CA GLU A 96 15.95 -4.72 -6.47
C GLU A 96 15.66 -5.29 -5.07
N PHE A 97 14.40 -5.27 -4.65
CA PHE A 97 13.98 -5.84 -3.36
C PHE A 97 14.16 -7.37 -3.34
N ARG A 98 13.84 -8.07 -4.42
CA ARG A 98 14.12 -9.51 -4.55
C ARG A 98 15.60 -9.82 -4.42
N GLN A 99 16.47 -9.09 -5.13
CA GLN A 99 17.92 -9.31 -5.09
C GLN A 99 18.52 -9.11 -3.69
N LYS A 100 17.91 -8.26 -2.86
CA LYS A 100 18.37 -8.00 -1.50
C LYS A 100 17.91 -9.04 -0.47
N ASN A 101 16.81 -9.75 -0.73
CA ASN A 101 16.11 -10.56 0.28
C ASN A 101 15.98 -12.05 -0.08
N LEU A 102 16.39 -12.46 -1.28
CA LEU A 102 16.40 -13.86 -1.74
C LEU A 102 17.81 -14.34 -2.02
#